data_AF-C9LWH1-F1
#
_entry.id   AF-C9LWH1-F1
#
_cell.length_a   1.000
_cell.length_b   1.000
_cell.length_c   1.000
_cell.angle_alpha   90.00
_cell.angle_beta   90.00
_cell.angle_gamma   90.00
#
_symmetry.space_group_name_H-M   'P 1'
#
loop_
_entity.id
_entity.type
_entity.pdbx_description
1 polymer ?
#
loop_
_entity_poly.entity_id
_entity_poly.type
_entity_poly.pdbx_seq_one_letter_code
_entity_poly.pdbx_strand_id
1 'polypeptide(L)' 'MSGASCNGILGVPITFLDKYSPDQFEIIGLAAGNIRGLAGIASSTGKDEPYIDGKLRYGRSFIRRKM' A
#
# COMPACT_ATOMS: atom_id res chain seq x y z
N MET A 1 -23.58 4.39 -9.05
CA MET A 1 -23.17 3.63 -7.84
C MET A 1 -21.82 2.99 -8.15
N SER A 2 -20.71 3.53 -7.63
CA SER A 2 -19.40 2.90 -7.84
C SER A 2 -19.28 1.67 -6.92
N GLY A 3 -19.55 0.49 -7.48
CA GLY A 3 -19.45 -0.82 -6.81
C GLY A 3 -18.02 -1.27 -6.55
N ALA A 4 -17.18 -0.40 -5.98
CA ALA A 4 -15.85 -0.79 -5.51
C ALA A 4 -15.97 -1.05 -4.00
N SER A 5 -16.23 -2.30 -3.63
CA SER A 5 -16.04 -2.76 -2.25
C SER A 5 -14.55 -2.63 -1.92
N CYS A 6 -14.18 -1.56 -1.23
CA CYS A 6 -12.83 -1.41 -0.71
C CYS A 6 -12.61 -2.50 0.34
N ASN A 7 -11.68 -3.43 0.10
CA ASN A 7 -11.34 -4.55 0.99
C ASN A 7 -10.70 -4.12 2.34
N GLY A 8 -10.87 -2.86 2.75
CA GLY A 8 -10.29 -2.30 3.98
C GLY A 8 -8.77 -2.11 3.95
N ILE A 9 -8.12 -2.23 2.79
CA ILE A 9 -6.68 -2.05 2.62
C ILE A 9 -6.39 -0.61 2.17
N LEU A 10 -5.47 0.07 2.85
CA LEU A 10 -5.05 1.44 2.56
C LEU A 10 -3.54 1.51 2.29
N GLY A 11 -3.13 2.19 1.22
CA GLY A 11 -1.72 2.49 0.93
C GLY A 11 -1.28 3.79 1.61
N VAL A 12 -0.54 3.70 2.71
CA VAL A 12 -0.09 4.84 3.52
C VAL A 12 1.41 5.12 3.37
N PRO A 13 1.88 6.36 3.59
CA PRO A 13 3.30 6.60 3.80
C PRO A 13 3.75 5.96 5.12
N ILE A 14 5.02 5.56 5.22
CA ILE A 14 5.56 4.91 6.43
C ILE A 14 5.36 5.75 7.71
N THR A 15 5.39 7.08 7.58
CA THR A 15 5.12 8.04 8.67
C THR A 15 3.69 7.96 9.23
N PHE A 16 2.79 7.22 8.60
CA PHE A 16 1.46 6.97 9.15
C PHE A 16 1.52 6.12 10.42
N LEU A 17 2.44 5.14 10.47
CA LEU A 17 2.66 4.30 11.65
C LEU A 17 3.34 5.04 12.81
N ASP A 18 3.91 6.23 12.55
CA ASP A 18 4.44 7.12 13.59
C ASP A 18 3.33 7.91 14.30
N LYS A 19 2.23 8.19 13.60
CA LYS A 19 1.09 8.97 14.12
C LYS A 19 0.04 8.11 14.82
N TYR A 20 0.01 6.82 14.55
CA TYR A 20 -0.99 5.87 15.08
C TYR A 20 -0.30 4.66 15.67
N SER A 21 -0.96 3.98 16.61
CA SER A 21 -0.38 2.76 17.18
C SER A 21 -0.28 1.68 16.09
N PRO A 22 0.91 1.13 15.81
CA PRO A 22 1.09 0.09 14.80
C PRO A 22 0.33 -1.19 15.15
N ASP A 23 0.01 -1.41 16.43
CA ASP A 23 -0.74 -2.58 16.88
C ASP A 23 -2.17 -2.62 16.33
N GLN A 24 -2.73 -1.46 15.97
CA GLN A 24 -4.08 -1.33 15.41
C GLN A 24 -4.17 -1.79 13.94
N PHE A 25 -3.03 -2.06 13.31
CA PHE A 25 -2.95 -2.39 11.89
C PHE A 25 -2.15 -3.65 11.62
N GLU A 26 -2.51 -4.32 10.54
CA GLU A 26 -1.76 -5.39 9.93
C GLU A 26 -1.09 -4.84 8.66
N ILE A 27 0.21 -5.05 8.51
CA ILE A 27 0.96 -4.67 7.31
C ILE A 27 0.80 -5.80 6.30
N ILE A 28 0.11 -5.52 5.20
CA ILE A 28 -0.23 -6.48 4.15
C ILE A 28 0.85 -6.52 3.06
N GLY A 29 1.55 -5.41 2.84
CA GLY A 29 2.61 -5.34 1.86
C GLY A 29 3.26 -3.97 1.76
N LEU A 30 4.26 -3.88 0.90
CA LEU A 30 5.01 -2.67 0.61
C LEU A 30 5.16 -2.50 -0.90
N ALA A 31 4.65 -1.41 -1.45
CA ALA A 31 5.01 -0.94 -2.78
C ALA A 31 6.30 -0.11 -2.68
N ALA A 32 7.43 -0.69 -3.06
CA ALA A 32 8.73 -0.02 -3.08
C ALA A 32 9.47 -0.32 -4.39
N GLY A 33 10.26 0.64 -4.84
CA GLY A 33 11.11 0.50 -6.03
C GLY A 33 12.04 -0.71 -5.93
N ASN A 34 12.21 -1.46 -7.02
CA ASN A 34 13.12 -2.60 -7.19
C ASN A 34 12.77 -3.96 -6.57
N ILE A 35 11.66 -4.13 -5.83
CA ILE A 35 11.29 -5.45 -5.27
C ILE A 35 9.88 -5.83 -5.69
N ARG A 36 9.78 -6.83 -6.57
CA ARG A 36 8.50 -7.39 -7.01
C ARG A 36 7.94 -8.37 -5.98
N GLY A 37 6.62 -8.43 -5.87
CA GLY A 37 5.87 -9.33 -4.98
C GLY A 37 5.69 -8.82 -3.55
N LEU A 38 6.37 -7.74 -3.17
CA LEU A 38 6.34 -7.24 -1.79
C LEU A 38 5.02 -6.53 -1.44
N ALA A 39 4.32 -6.00 -2.45
CA ALA A 39 3.05 -5.32 -2.27
C ALA A 39 1.90 -6.27 -1.89
N GLY A 40 2.07 -7.59 -2.11
CA GLY A 40 1.01 -8.59 -1.87
C GLY A 40 -0.22 -8.44 -2.77
N ILE A 41 -0.19 -7.50 -3.73
CA ILE A 41 -1.26 -7.19 -4.67
C ILE A 41 -0.74 -7.33 -6.10
N ALA A 42 -1.58 -7.86 -6.98
CA ALA A 42 -1.24 -7.94 -8.40
C ALA A 42 -1.19 -6.52 -8.98
N SER A 43 0.00 -6.06 -9.37
CA SER A 43 0.12 -4.82 -10.12
C SER A 43 -0.41 -5.00 -11.53
N SER A 44 -1.38 -4.18 -11.93
CA SER A 44 -1.89 -4.10 -13.31
C SER A 44 -0.84 -3.64 -14.32
N THR A 45 0.26 -3.05 -13.84
CA THR A 45 1.37 -2.54 -14.67
C THR A 45 2.57 -3.49 -14.69
N GLY A 46 2.51 -4.60 -13.95
CA GLY A 46 3.64 -5.54 -13.78
C GLY A 46 4.78 -5.02 -12.89
N LYS A 47 4.69 -3.76 -12.44
CA LYS A 47 5.63 -3.10 -11.51
C LYS A 47 4.93 -2.81 -10.19
N ASP A 48 5.52 -3.20 -9.06
CA ASP A 48 4.93 -2.98 -7.73
C ASP A 48 5.28 -1.60 -7.15
N GLU A 49 5.56 -0.67 -8.05
CA GLU A 49 6.17 0.61 -7.74
C GLU A 49 5.11 1.72 -7.94
N PRO A 50 4.98 2.67 -7.00
CA PRO A 50 3.96 3.70 -7.10
C PRO A 50 4.41 4.79 -8.07
N TYR A 51 3.87 4.77 -9.30
CA TYR A 51 4.08 5.84 -10.28
C TYR A 51 2.92 6.84 -10.24
N ILE A 52 3.24 8.13 -10.22
CA ILE A 52 2.28 9.22 -10.43
C ILE A 52 2.84 10.10 -11.54
N ASP A 53 2.07 10.29 -12.61
CA ASP A 53 2.47 11.01 -13.83
C ASP A 53 3.76 10.46 -14.47
N GLY A 54 3.89 9.13 -14.51
CA GLY A 54 5.06 8.45 -15.09
C GLY A 54 6.35 8.56 -14.26
N LYS A 55 6.31 9.25 -13.12
CA LYS A 55 7.45 9.38 -12.20
C LYS A 55 7.29 8.44 -11.01
N LEU A 56 8.35 7.70 -10.69
CA LEU A 56 8.41 6.89 -9.47
C LEU A 56 8.24 7.82 -8.27
N ARG A 57 7.31 7.48 -7.38
CA ARG A 57 7.06 8.20 -6.14
C ARG A 57 7.54 7.40 -4.95
N TYR A 58 7.36 7.98 -3.76
CA TYR A 58 7.69 7.35 -2.50
C TYR A 58 6.91 6.05 -2.31
N GLY A 59 7.57 5.07 -1.69
CA GLY A 59 6.97 3.79 -1.39
C GLY A 59 5.73 3.92 -0.50
N ARG A 60 4.85 2.93 -0.58
CA ARG A 60 3.60 2.86 0.19
C ARG A 60 3.55 1.56 0.98
N SER A 61 3.25 1.66 2.26
CA SER A 61 2.89 0.51 3.09
C SER A 61 1.39 0.26 2.96
N PHE A 62 0.99 -0.94 2.59
CA PHE A 62 -0.40 -1.35 2.58
C PHE A 62 -0.77 -1.88 3.95
N ILE A 63 -1.76 -1.26 4.58
CA ILE A 63 -2.23 -1.60 5.91
C ILE A 63 -3.70 -1.96 5.89
N ARG A 64 -4.10 -2.85 6.80
CA ARG A 64 -5.49 -3.16 7.11
C ARG A 64 -5.73 -2.95 8.60
N ARG A 65 -6.85 -2.33 8.97
CA ARG A 65 -7.21 -2.16 10.38
C ARG A 65 -7.57 -3.51 11.00
N LYS A 66 -6.96 -3.84 12.14
CA LYS A 66 -7.38 -4.98 12.97
C LYS A 66 -8.72 -4.62 13.61
N MET A 67 -9.69 -5.54 13.57
CA MET A 67 -10.97 -5.39 14.28
C MET A 67 -10.77 -5.59 15.77
#